data_AF-A0A962T8W9-F1
#
_entry.id   AF-A0A962T8W9-F1
#
_cell.length_a   1.000
_cell.length_b   1.000
_cell.length_c   1.000
_cell.angle_alpha   90.00
_cell.angle_beta   90.00
_cell.angle_gamma   90.00
#
_symmetry.space_group_name_H-M   'P 1'
#
loop_
_entity.id
_entity.type
_entity.pdbx_description
1 polymer ?
#
loop_
_entity_poly.entity_id
_entity_poly.type
_entity_poly.pdbx_seq_one_letter_code
_entity_poly.pdbx_strand_id
1 'polypeptide(L)'
;MPLPPEFSLNQTDPEIAARVMSAAVAGDRDAQFSAGLIYARGLGVGIDLVQSYYWLTRAVEQGDADAERLRQQVAQQMSDTEFEQGRRLVRQAAVAGAGVPGVLH
;
A
#
# COMPACT_ATOMS: atom_id res chain seq x y z
N MET A 1 -4.97 34.60 -2.70
CA MET A 1 -6.24 33.85 -2.53
C MET A 1 -6.12 33.01 -1.28
N PRO A 2 -7.01 33.16 -0.28
CA PRO A 2 -7.14 32.18 0.80
C PRO A 2 -7.77 30.90 0.25
N LEU A 3 -7.22 29.74 0.64
CA LEU A 3 -7.73 28.42 0.27
C LEU A 3 -9.11 28.18 0.93
N PRO A 4 -10.10 27.61 0.23
CA PRO A 4 -11.43 27.38 0.80
C PRO A 4 -11.37 26.34 1.95
N PRO A 5 -12.08 26.57 3.06
CA PRO A 5 -12.07 25.71 4.25
C PRO A 5 -13.05 24.53 4.18
N GLU A 6 -13.22 23.90 3.01
CA GLU A 6 -14.12 22.75 2.83
C GLU A 6 -13.39 21.45 2.42
N PHE A 7 -12.05 21.46 2.44
CA PHE A 7 -11.27 20.22 2.59
C PHE A 7 -11.41 19.75 4.04
N SER A 8 -12.59 19.25 4.39
CA SER A 8 -12.70 18.24 5.43
C SER A 8 -11.93 17.05 4.87
N LEU A 9 -10.61 17.02 5.13
CA LEU A 9 -9.70 15.92 4.84
C LEU A 9 -10.17 14.73 5.67
N ASN A 10 -11.30 14.16 5.28
CA ASN A 10 -11.71 12.88 5.76
C ASN A 10 -10.69 11.91 5.17
N GLN A 11 -9.89 11.29 6.03
CA GLN A 11 -8.74 10.46 5.67
C GLN A 11 -9.11 9.23 4.81
N THR A 12 -10.40 9.09 4.50
CA THR A 12 -11.10 8.02 3.78
C THR A 12 -11.47 8.39 2.34
N ASP A 13 -10.99 9.52 1.80
CA ASP A 13 -11.33 9.90 0.43
C ASP A 13 -10.61 9.01 -0.60
N PRO A 14 -11.35 8.28 -1.46
CA PRO A 14 -10.77 7.36 -2.44
C PRO A 14 -9.88 8.07 -3.46
N GLU A 15 -10.03 9.38 -3.64
CA GLU A 15 -9.19 10.16 -4.55
C GLU A 15 -7.74 10.26 -4.04
N ILE A 16 -7.55 10.38 -2.72
CA ILE A 16 -6.23 10.36 -2.10
C ILE A 16 -5.58 8.98 -2.31
N ALA A 17 -6.35 7.91 -2.11
CA ALA A 17 -5.87 6.56 -2.36
C ALA A 17 -5.43 6.38 -3.82
N ALA A 18 -6.23 6.83 -4.77
CA ALA A 18 -5.90 6.76 -6.20
C ALA A 18 -4.61 7.53 -6.54
N ARG A 19 -4.42 8.74 -6.00
CA ARG A 19 -3.19 9.52 -6.21
C ARG A 19 -1.96 8.83 -5.64
N VAL A 20 -2.08 8.25 -4.44
CA VAL A 20 -1.00 7.48 -3.82
C VAL A 20 -0.68 6.23 -4.63
N MET A 21 -1.67 5.47 -5.11
CA MET A 21 -1.43 4.29 -5.96
C MET A 21 -0.72 4.68 -7.24
N SER A 22 -1.14 5.78 -7.89
CA SER A 22 -0.50 6.27 -9.10
C SER A 22 0.99 6.60 -8.87
N ALA A 23 1.30 7.31 -7.79
CA ALA A 23 2.69 7.61 -7.42
C ALA A 23 3.48 6.35 -7.01
N ALA A 24 2.86 5.40 -6.31
CA ALA A 24 3.48 4.15 -5.90
C ALA A 24 3.87 3.29 -7.12
N VAL A 25 3.00 3.25 -8.14
CA VAL A 25 3.25 2.60 -9.44
C VAL A 25 4.36 3.33 -10.21
N ALA A 26 4.44 4.65 -10.10
CA ALA A 26 5.53 5.44 -10.66
C ALA A 26 6.88 5.20 -9.96
N GLY A 27 6.91 4.42 -8.87
CA GLY A 27 8.13 4.07 -8.14
C GLY A 27 8.43 4.98 -6.95
N ASP A 28 7.53 5.91 -6.61
CA ASP A 28 7.73 6.80 -5.47
C ASP A 28 7.70 6.02 -4.16
N ARG A 29 8.81 6.07 -3.41
CA ARG A 29 9.01 5.33 -2.16
C ARG A 29 7.99 5.70 -1.09
N ASP A 30 7.78 7.00 -0.88
CA ASP A 30 6.86 7.54 0.13
C ASP A 30 5.40 7.19 -0.22
N ALA A 31 5.08 7.17 -1.52
CA ALA A 31 3.80 6.69 -2.01
C ALA A 31 3.62 5.17 -1.84
N GLN A 32 4.64 4.36 -2.08
CA GLN A 32 4.60 2.90 -1.83
C GLN A 32 4.33 2.59 -0.35
N PHE A 33 4.97 3.32 0.56
CA PHE A 33 4.67 3.23 1.99
C PHE A 33 3.22 3.60 2.29
N SER A 34 2.78 4.73 1.74
CA SER A 34 1.41 5.23 1.91
C SER A 34 0.35 4.27 1.34
N ALA A 35 0.63 3.63 0.20
CA ALA A 35 -0.22 2.60 -0.40
C ALA A 35 -0.34 1.38 0.52
N GLY A 36 0.76 0.96 1.12
CA GLY A 36 0.76 -0.06 2.17
C GLY A 36 -0.14 0.31 3.34
N LEU A 37 -0.07 1.56 3.80
CA LEU A 37 -0.90 2.11 4.87
C LEU A 37 -2.40 2.17 4.51
N ILE A 38 -2.71 2.57 3.28
CA ILE A 38 -4.08 2.62 2.75
C ILE A 38 -4.72 1.24 2.80
N TYR A 39 -4.03 0.21 2.34
CA TYR A 39 -4.54 -1.16 2.39
C TYR A 39 -4.56 -1.74 3.81
N ALA A 40 -3.58 -1.42 4.67
CA ALA A 40 -3.56 -1.87 6.06
C ALA A 40 -4.72 -1.29 6.88
N ARG A 41 -5.08 -0.03 6.61
CA ARG A 41 -6.12 0.69 7.35
C ARG A 41 -7.48 0.72 6.65
N GLY A 42 -7.55 0.35 5.37
CA GLY A 42 -8.75 0.44 4.55
C GLY A 42 -9.18 1.89 4.28
N LEU A 43 -8.23 2.77 3.92
CA LEU A 43 -8.51 4.20 3.67
C LEU A 43 -9.01 4.41 2.23
N GLY A 44 -10.33 4.38 2.04
CA GLY A 44 -10.96 4.52 0.72
C GLY A 44 -10.88 3.26 -0.16
N VAL A 45 -10.24 2.20 0.35
CA VAL A 45 -10.23 0.83 -0.19
C VAL A 45 -10.59 -0.15 0.94
N GLY A 46 -10.95 -1.39 0.62
CA GLY A 46 -11.10 -2.44 1.63
C GLY A 46 -9.77 -2.75 2.32
N ILE A 47 -9.83 -3.18 3.59
CA ILE A 47 -8.63 -3.64 4.31
C ILE A 47 -8.08 -4.88 3.60
N ASP A 48 -6.82 -4.83 3.18
CA ASP A 48 -6.15 -5.92 2.50
C ASP A 48 -4.68 -6.00 2.94
N LEU A 49 -4.42 -6.84 3.93
CA LEU A 49 -3.07 -6.99 4.51
C LEU A 49 -2.09 -7.60 3.49
N VAL A 50 -2.58 -8.40 2.54
CA VAL A 50 -1.79 -9.05 1.49
C VAL A 50 -1.23 -8.00 0.54
N GLN A 51 -2.08 -7.07 0.07
CA GLN A 51 -1.65 -5.92 -0.73
C GLN A 51 -0.75 -4.98 0.05
N SER A 52 -1.09 -4.73 1.31
CA SER A 52 -0.28 -3.87 2.17
C SER A 52 1.16 -4.39 2.28
N TYR A 53 1.32 -5.69 2.59
CA TYR A 53 2.64 -6.33 2.67
C TYR A 53 3.43 -6.21 1.36
N TYR A 54 2.75 -6.27 0.22
CA TYR A 54 3.37 -6.12 -1.09
C TYR A 54 3.96 -4.71 -1.30
N TRP A 55 3.15 -3.67 -1.13
CA TRP A 55 3.60 -2.28 -1.31
C TRP A 55 4.69 -1.89 -0.32
N LEU A 56 4.58 -2.36 0.92
CA LEU A 56 5.60 -2.14 1.93
C LEU A 56 6.89 -2.85 1.57
N THR A 57 6.84 -4.06 1.01
CA THR A 57 8.06 -4.74 0.57
C THR A 57 8.79 -3.95 -0.51
N ARG A 58 8.09 -3.32 -1.45
CA ARG A 58 8.70 -2.46 -2.46
C ARG A 58 9.41 -1.26 -1.84
N ALA A 59 8.79 -0.59 -0.87
CA ALA A 59 9.41 0.52 -0.17
C ALA A 59 10.65 0.06 0.65
N VAL A 60 10.59 -1.13 1.26
CA VAL A 60 11.74 -1.76 1.94
C VAL A 60 12.87 -2.04 0.97
N GLU A 61 12.58 -2.51 -0.25
CA GLU A 61 13.60 -2.72 -1.30
C GLU A 61 14.30 -1.42 -1.70
N GLN A 62 13.63 -0.27 -1.53
CA GLN A 62 14.22 1.06 -1.71
C GLN A 62 14.95 1.59 -0.45
N GLY A 63 15.02 0.81 0.62
CA GLY A 63 15.70 1.18 1.87
C GLY A 63 14.82 1.95 2.87
N ASP A 64 13.50 1.88 2.74
CA ASP A 64 12.58 2.55 3.66
C ASP A 64 12.40 1.75 4.96
N ALA A 65 12.98 2.25 6.04
CA ALA A 65 12.95 1.59 7.35
C ALA A 65 11.55 1.63 8.00
N ASP A 66 10.78 2.69 7.76
CA ASP A 66 9.41 2.81 8.25
C ASP A 66 8.50 1.79 7.55
N ALA A 67 8.68 1.59 6.25
CA ALA A 67 8.02 0.52 5.52
C ALA A 67 8.36 -0.87 6.08
N GLU A 68 9.60 -1.11 6.52
CA GLU A 68 9.97 -2.39 7.12
C GLU A 68 9.20 -2.64 8.41
N ARG A 69 9.13 -1.64 9.29
CA ARG A 69 8.39 -1.75 10.55
C ARG A 69 6.91 -2.02 10.30
N LEU A 70 6.31 -1.27 9.38
CA LEU A 70 4.90 -1.45 9.06
C LEU A 70 4.67 -2.80 8.38
N ARG A 71 5.58 -3.26 7.51
CA ARG A 71 5.49 -4.58 6.88
C ARG A 71 5.48 -5.69 7.94
N GLN A 72 6.38 -5.59 8.91
CA GLN A 72 6.45 -6.54 10.02
C GLN A 72 5.18 -6.50 10.88
N GLN A 73 4.65 -5.31 11.15
CA GLN A 73 3.40 -5.15 11.88
C GLN A 73 2.23 -5.81 11.15
N VAL A 74 2.11 -5.58 9.84
CA VAL A 74 1.06 -6.18 9.01
C VAL A 74 1.24 -7.69 8.96
N ALA A 75 2.47 -8.19 8.77
CA ALA A 75 2.77 -9.62 8.80
C ALA A 75 2.41 -10.30 10.12
N GLN A 76 2.50 -9.60 11.26
CA GLN A 76 2.07 -10.12 12.56
C GLN A 76 0.55 -10.19 12.71
N GLN A 77 -0.22 -9.40 11.95
CA GLN A 77 -1.68 -9.43 11.95
C GLN A 77 -2.24 -10.43 10.95
N MET A 78 -1.45 -10.81 9.94
CA MET A 78 -1.84 -11.78 8.92
C MET A 78 -1.84 -13.21 9.49
N SER A 79 -2.81 -14.01 9.04
CA SER A 79 -2.80 -15.46 9.23
C SER A 79 -1.70 -16.11 8.39
N ASP A 80 -1.28 -17.33 8.72
CA ASP A 80 -0.27 -18.08 7.94
C ASP A 80 -0.58 -18.11 6.43
N THR A 81 -1.85 -18.35 6.09
CA THR A 81 -2.33 -18.35 4.70
C THR A 81 -2.18 -17.00 4.01
N GLU A 82 -2.51 -15.90 4.69
CA GLU A 82 -2.40 -14.55 4.14
C GLU A 82 -0.93 -14.17 3.97
N PHE A 83 -0.07 -14.52 4.93
CA PHE A 83 1.36 -14.26 4.86
C PHE A 83 2.01 -14.99 3.68
N GLU A 84 1.66 -16.26 3.46
CA GLU A 84 2.10 -17.02 2.27
C GLU A 84 1.61 -16.36 0.98
N GLN A 85 0.36 -15.90 0.94
CA GLN A 85 -0.19 -15.17 -0.20
C GLN A 85 0.60 -13.87 -0.47
N GLY A 86 0.86 -13.05 0.56
CA GLY A 86 1.62 -11.80 0.44
C GLY A 86 3.04 -12.05 -0.07
N ARG A 87 3.72 -13.06 0.46
CA ARG A 87 5.06 -13.46 0.00
C ARG A 87 5.05 -13.94 -1.45
N ARG A 88 4.04 -14.72 -1.83
CA ARG A 88 3.86 -15.21 -3.20
C ARG A 88 3.59 -14.03 -4.14
N LEU A 89 2.77 -13.08 -3.72
CA LEU A 89 2.45 -11.87 -4.46
C LEU A 89 3.69 -11.02 -4.74
N VAL A 90 4.50 -10.76 -3.70
CA VAL A 90 5.79 -10.06 -3.84
C VAL A 90 6.68 -10.77 -4.86
N ARG A 91 6.83 -12.08 -4.74
CA ARG A 91 7.68 -12.85 -5.66
C ARG A 91 7.16 -12.79 -7.10
N GLN A 92 5.85 -12.86 -7.30
CA GLN A 92 5.21 -12.80 -8.62
C GLN A 92 5.26 -11.40 -9.23
N ALA A 93 5.02 -10.37 -8.43
CA ALA A 93 5.06 -9.00 -8.90
C ALA A 93 6.48 -8.47 -9.13
N ALA A 94 7.49 -9.04 -8.44
CA ALA A 94 8.89 -8.83 -8.76
C ALA A 94 9.23 -9.32 -10.19
N VAL A 95 8.62 -10.41 -10.66
CA VAL A 95 8.76 -10.87 -12.06
C VAL A 95 7.81 -10.18 -13.04
N ALA A 96 6.64 -9.70 -12.61
CA ALA A 96 5.63 -9.11 -13.49
C ALA A 96 5.81 -7.59 -13.76
N GLY A 97 6.62 -6.88 -12.97
CA GLY A 97 6.86 -5.44 -13.19
C GLY A 97 5.65 -4.57 -12.83
N ALA A 98 5.61 -4.07 -11.60
CA ALA A 98 4.84 -2.91 -11.13
C ALA A 98 3.31 -2.83 -11.46
N GLY A 99 2.62 -3.94 -11.65
CA GLY A 99 1.14 -3.95 -11.66
C GLY A 99 0.55 -3.97 -10.24
N VAL A 100 -0.47 -3.16 -9.98
CA VAL A 100 -1.34 -3.24 -8.79
C VAL A 100 -1.94 -4.66 -8.76
N PRO A 101 -1.51 -5.55 -7.85
CA PRO A 101 -2.13 -6.86 -7.77
C PRO A 101 -3.54 -6.68 -7.18
N GLY A 102 -4.57 -7.33 -7.72
CA GLY A 102 -5.84 -7.48 -6.99
C GLY A 102 -6.93 -6.41 -7.18
N VAL A 103 -6.82 -5.47 -8.12
CA VAL A 103 -8.03 -4.76 -8.59
C VAL A 103 -8.77 -5.69 -9.56
N LEU A 104 -9.57 -6.61 -9.02
CA LEU A 104 -10.60 -7.33 -9.77
C LEU A 104 -11.70 -6.33 -10.13
N HIS A 105 -11.93 -6.13 -11.43
CA HIS A 105 -13.03 -5.34 -12.00
C HIS A 105 -14.33 -6.15 -11.97
#